data_AF-A0A4P6JR82-F1
#
_entry.id   AF-A0A4P6JR82-F1
#
_cell.length_a   1.000
_cell.length_b   1.000
_cell.length_c   1.000
_cell.angle_alpha   90.00
_cell.angle_beta   90.00
_cell.angle_gamma   90.00
#
_symmetry.space_group_name_H-M   'P 1'
#
loop_
_entity.id
_entity.type
_entity.pdbx_description
1 polymer ?
#
loop_
_entity_poly.entity_id
_entity_poly.type
_entity_poly.pdbx_seq_one_letter_code
_entity_poly.pdbx_strand_id
1 'polypeptide(L)'
;MIAFQREVADRLGYQQHRYDALFDRGNPGMTSRELERLFAPIRETSMSLLRRIQDSHLRAETSFLTGNFAQEQQRALAEQLLLSIGFDFSRGGLALSPHLFTFMGLGAPQDVRLTIRSSDFLPTSMMAALHEGGHAL
;
A
#
# COMPACT_ATOMS: atom_id res chain seq x y z
N MET A 1 -23.24 -1.96 6.93
CA MET A 1 -22.29 -1.62 5.85
C MET A 1 -22.52 -2.43 4.57
N ILE A 2 -22.51 -3.78 4.60
CA ILE A 2 -22.66 -4.61 3.38
C ILE A 2 -24.03 -4.45 2.72
N ALA A 3 -25.12 -4.45 3.49
CA ALA A 3 -26.47 -4.27 2.93
C ALA A 3 -26.61 -2.97 2.13
N PHE A 4 -26.05 -1.88 2.67
CA PHE A 4 -26.02 -0.58 1.99
C PHE A 4 -25.17 -0.60 0.72
N GLN A 5 -24.01 -1.25 0.73
CA GLN A 5 -23.18 -1.39 -0.48
C GLN A 5 -23.88 -2.21 -1.57
N ARG A 6 -24.69 -3.22 -1.20
CA ARG A 6 -25.52 -3.96 -2.16
C ARG A 6 -26.60 -3.06 -2.79
N GLU A 7 -27.26 -2.26 -1.98
CA GLU A 7 -28.25 -1.29 -2.44
C GLU A 7 -27.63 -0.23 -3.37
N VAL A 8 -26.42 0.25 -3.06
CA VAL A 8 -25.64 1.13 -3.93
C VAL A 8 -25.34 0.44 -5.26
N ALA A 9 -24.86 -0.81 -5.24
CA ALA A 9 -24.59 -1.57 -6.45
C ALA A 9 -25.84 -1.75 -7.33
N ASP A 10 -26.98 -2.06 -6.71
CA ASP A 10 -28.26 -2.22 -7.40
C ASP A 10 -28.74 -0.90 -8.03
N ARG A 11 -28.45 0.25 -7.39
CA ARG A 11 -28.77 1.57 -7.94
C ARG A 11 -27.82 2.05 -9.04
N LEU A 12 -26.54 1.70 -8.95
CA LEU A 12 -25.55 2.01 -10.00
C LEU A 12 -25.79 1.17 -11.25
N GLY A 13 -26.30 -0.05 -11.09
CA GLY A 13 -26.57 -0.99 -12.17
C GLY A 13 -25.31 -1.76 -12.59
N TYR A 14 -25.50 -2.98 -13.05
CA TYR A 14 -24.44 -3.88 -13.52
C TYR A 14 -24.94 -4.76 -14.66
N GLN A 15 -24.02 -5.25 -15.49
CA GLN A 15 -24.35 -6.14 -16.61
C GLN A 15 -24.21 -7.63 -16.25
N GLN A 16 -23.11 -8.00 -15.60
CA GLN A 16 -22.76 -9.41 -15.36
C GLN A 16 -22.82 -9.74 -13.88
N HIS A 17 -22.05 -9.05 -13.04
CA HIS A 17 -21.99 -9.34 -11.61
C HIS A 17 -22.22 -8.08 -10.78
N ARG A 18 -22.97 -8.21 -9.67
CA ARG A 18 -23.32 -7.08 -8.79
C ARG A 18 -22.10 -6.32 -8.26
N TYR A 19 -21.00 -7.03 -8.05
CA TYR A 19 -19.75 -6.42 -7.60
C TYR A 19 -19.12 -5.49 -8.65
N ASP A 20 -19.36 -5.73 -9.94
CA ASP A 20 -18.78 -4.92 -11.02
C ASP A 20 -19.21 -3.45 -10.89
N ALA A 21 -20.46 -3.19 -10.49
CA ALA A 21 -20.97 -1.84 -10.22
C ALA A 21 -20.19 -1.09 -9.13
N LEU A 22 -19.69 -1.81 -8.12
CA LEU A 22 -18.90 -1.20 -7.04
C LEU A 22 -17.44 -1.04 -7.45
N PHE A 23 -16.92 -1.99 -8.21
CA PHE A 23 -15.52 -2.02 -8.63
C PHE A 23 -15.22 -0.96 -9.69
N ASP A 24 -16.16 -0.72 -10.61
CA ASP A 24 -16.06 0.29 -11.67
C ASP A 24 -15.79 1.71 -11.16
N ARG A 25 -16.27 2.04 -9.95
CA ARG A 25 -16.04 3.34 -9.30
C ARG A 25 -14.56 3.66 -9.07
N GLY A 26 -13.74 2.63 -8.85
CA GLY A 26 -12.30 2.78 -8.63
C GLY A 26 -11.48 2.39 -9.86
N ASN A 27 -12.03 1.55 -10.74
CA ASN A 27 -11.32 1.00 -11.89
C ASN A 27 -12.27 0.97 -13.10
N PRO A 28 -12.43 2.10 -13.79
CA PRO A 28 -13.40 2.23 -14.88
C PRO A 28 -13.20 1.17 -15.97
N GLY A 29 -14.28 0.46 -16.31
CA GLY A 29 -14.32 -0.53 -17.38
C GLY A 29 -13.79 -1.92 -17.00
N MET A 30 -13.37 -2.14 -15.75
CA MET A 30 -12.83 -3.41 -15.31
C MET A 30 -13.91 -4.26 -14.61
N THR A 31 -13.96 -5.55 -14.95
CA THR A 31 -14.98 -6.49 -14.44
C THR A 31 -14.39 -7.59 -13.57
N SER A 32 -15.22 -8.22 -12.73
CA SER A 32 -14.86 -9.41 -11.95
C SER A 32 -14.33 -10.56 -12.80
N ARG A 33 -14.85 -10.75 -14.02
CA ARG A 33 -14.37 -11.76 -14.97
C ARG A 33 -12.97 -11.45 -15.49
N GLU A 34 -12.66 -10.19 -15.74
CA GLU A 34 -11.30 -9.78 -16.14
C GLU A 34 -10.33 -9.91 -14.97
N LEU A 35 -10.75 -9.58 -13.75
CA LEU A 35 -9.96 -9.84 -12.55
C LEU A 35 -9.63 -11.31 -12.42
N GLU A 36 -10.59 -12.22 -12.59
CA GLU A 36 -10.35 -13.67 -12.51
C GLU A 36 -9.31 -14.12 -13.55
N ARG A 37 -9.42 -13.63 -14.79
CA ARG A 37 -8.46 -13.91 -15.86
C ARG A 37 -7.06 -13.38 -15.56
N LEU A 38 -6.94 -12.23 -14.91
CA LEU A 38 -5.66 -11.63 -14.54
C LEU A 38 -5.03 -12.34 -13.33
N PHE A 39 -5.82 -12.67 -12.30
CA PHE A 39 -5.30 -13.27 -11.07
C PHE A 39 -5.01 -14.75 -11.19
N ALA A 40 -5.71 -15.50 -12.06
CA ALA A 40 -5.46 -16.93 -12.26
C ALA A 40 -3.97 -17.25 -12.58
N PRO A 41 -3.34 -16.66 -13.61
CA PRO A 41 -1.93 -16.95 -13.91
C PRO A 41 -0.97 -16.41 -12.83
N ILE A 42 -1.30 -15.29 -12.19
CA ILE A 42 -0.50 -14.73 -11.08
C ILE A 42 -0.48 -15.71 -9.91
N ARG A 43 -1.64 -16.26 -9.55
CA ARG A 43 -1.78 -17.24 -8.46
C ARG A 43 -0.91 -18.47 -8.72
N GLU A 44 -0.99 -19.05 -9.91
CA GLU A 44 -0.18 -20.23 -10.25
C GLU A 44 1.32 -19.93 -10.18
N THR A 45 1.73 -18.78 -10.71
CA THR A 45 3.14 -18.35 -10.70
C THR A 45 3.65 -18.10 -9.28
N SER A 46 2.88 -17.36 -8.46
CA SER A 46 3.19 -17.09 -7.06
C SER A 46 3.26 -18.37 -6.24
N MET A 47 2.37 -19.34 -6.50
CA MET A 47 2.37 -20.61 -5.78
C MET A 47 3.55 -21.49 -6.14
N SER A 48 3.92 -21.54 -7.42
CA SER A 48 5.14 -22.21 -7.88
C SER A 48 6.39 -21.59 -7.25
N LEU A 49 6.47 -20.26 -7.23
CA LEU A 49 7.58 -19.55 -6.60
C LEU A 49 7.65 -19.80 -5.09
N LEU A 50 6.51 -19.77 -4.39
CA LEU A 50 6.47 -20.04 -2.95
C LEU A 50 6.98 -21.45 -2.63
N ARG A 51 6.54 -22.47 -3.37
CA ARG A 51 7.02 -23.86 -3.18
C ARG A 51 8.53 -23.94 -3.33
N ARG A 52 9.09 -23.33 -4.38
CA ARG A 52 10.55 -23.29 -4.60
C ARG A 52 11.31 -22.62 -3.45
N ILE A 53 10.75 -21.56 -2.85
CA ILE A 53 11.35 -20.88 -1.70
C ILE A 53 11.28 -21.76 -0.44
N GLN A 54 10.15 -22.42 -0.21
CA GLN A 54 9.95 -23.31 0.95
C GLN A 54 10.86 -24.53 0.89
N ASP A 55 10.98 -25.16 -0.29
CA ASP A 55 11.83 -26.33 -0.56
C ASP A 55 13.32 -25.99 -0.56
N SER A 56 13.68 -24.70 -0.66
CA SER A 56 15.07 -24.26 -0.58
C SER A 56 15.63 -24.41 0.83
N HIS A 57 16.87 -24.85 0.93
CA HIS A 57 17.64 -24.84 2.19
C HIS A 57 18.24 -23.46 2.51
N LEU A 58 18.18 -22.51 1.58
CA LEU A 58 18.66 -21.16 1.81
C LEU A 58 17.71 -20.42 2.76
N ARG A 59 18.28 -19.83 3.81
CA ARG A 59 17.57 -18.98 4.77
C ARG A 59 18.31 -17.66 4.88
N ALA A 60 17.60 -16.56 4.63
CA ALA A 60 18.14 -15.23 4.87
C ALA A 60 18.23 -15.01 6.39
N GLU A 61 19.35 -14.45 6.82
CA GLU A 61 19.47 -13.93 8.18
C GLU A 61 18.60 -12.67 8.27
N THR A 62 17.65 -12.63 9.20
CA THR A 62 16.69 -11.53 9.34
C THR A 62 16.58 -11.02 10.78
N SER A 63 17.39 -11.53 11.70
CA SER A 63 17.35 -11.14 13.11
C SER A 63 17.67 -9.66 13.28
N PHE A 64 18.58 -9.11 12.47
CA PHE A 64 18.92 -7.68 12.49
C PHE A 64 17.78 -6.75 12.06
N LEU A 65 16.72 -7.28 11.42
CA LEU A 65 15.56 -6.49 11.00
C LEU A 65 14.57 -6.25 12.16
N THR A 66 14.69 -7.02 13.24
CA THR A 66 13.82 -6.93 14.41
C THR A 66 14.62 -6.55 15.65
N GLY A 67 14.25 -5.45 16.29
CA GLY A 67 14.94 -4.97 17.48
C GLY A 67 14.30 -3.71 18.06
N ASN A 68 14.88 -3.21 19.15
CA ASN A 68 14.42 -1.96 19.75
C ASN A 68 15.10 -0.78 19.02
N PHE A 69 14.42 -0.24 18.01
CA PHE A 69 14.87 0.90 17.25
C PHE A 69 14.18 2.17 17.75
N ALA A 70 14.96 3.16 18.18
CA ALA A 70 14.42 4.44 18.65
C ALA A 70 13.55 5.11 17.58
N GLN A 71 12.35 5.55 17.96
CA GLN A 71 11.38 6.16 17.04
C GLN A 71 11.97 7.36 16.28
N GLU A 72 12.77 8.19 16.95
CA GLU A 72 13.44 9.34 16.34
C GLU A 72 14.42 8.93 15.23
N GLN A 73 15.16 7.83 15.43
CA GLN A 73 16.08 7.30 14.41
C GLN A 73 15.32 6.70 13.23
N GLN A 74 14.21 6.00 13.49
CA GLN A 74 13.35 5.50 12.41
C GLN A 74 12.79 6.66 11.59
N ARG A 75 12.33 7.73 12.25
CA ARG A 75 11.84 8.93 11.57
C ARG A 75 12.92 9.58 10.71
N ALA A 76 14.12 9.79 11.27
CA ALA A 76 15.23 10.39 10.53
C ALA A 76 15.61 9.55 9.29
N LEU A 77 15.62 8.22 9.41
CA LEU A 77 15.87 7.32 8.29
C LEU A 77 14.74 7.40 7.23
N ALA A 78 13.49 7.46 7.65
CA ALA A 78 12.35 7.63 6.75
C ALA A 78 12.45 8.95 5.97
N GLU A 79 12.82 10.05 6.63
CA GLU A 79 13.04 11.36 5.98
C GLU A 79 14.16 11.28 4.93
N GLN A 80 15.26 10.60 5.23
CA GLN A 80 16.34 10.37 4.27
C GLN A 80 15.89 9.53 3.06
N LEU A 81 15.12 8.47 3.30
CA LEU A 81 14.58 7.63 2.22
C LEU A 81 13.63 8.43 1.32
N LEU A 82 12.77 9.25 1.90
CA LEU A 82 11.85 10.13 1.16
C LEU A 82 12.62 11.13 0.29
N LEU A 83 13.66 11.76 0.83
CA LEU A 83 14.55 12.61 0.04
C LEU A 83 15.21 11.84 -1.11
N SER A 84 15.62 10.59 -0.88
CA SER A 84 16.30 9.77 -1.90
C SER A 84 15.40 9.41 -3.10
N ILE A 85 14.08 9.33 -2.89
CA ILE A 85 13.10 9.09 -3.96
C ILE A 85 12.56 10.40 -4.57
N GLY A 86 13.04 11.56 -4.10
CA GLY A 86 12.69 12.88 -4.65
C GLY A 86 11.51 13.59 -3.98
N PHE A 87 11.10 13.16 -2.78
CA PHE A 87 10.03 13.85 -2.04
C PHE A 87 10.46 15.25 -1.59
N ASP A 88 9.62 16.25 -1.87
CA ASP A 88 9.89 17.66 -1.56
C ASP A 88 9.25 18.07 -0.22
N PHE A 89 10.07 18.13 0.84
CA PHE A 89 9.64 18.57 2.17
C PHE A 89 9.24 20.05 2.25
N SER A 90 9.53 20.88 1.24
CA SER A 90 9.00 22.25 1.19
C SER A 90 7.52 22.30 0.77
N ARG A 91 7.01 21.20 0.21
CA ARG A 91 5.66 21.05 -0.34
C ARG A 91 4.88 19.93 0.36
N GLY A 92 5.27 19.62 1.59
CA GLY A 92 4.69 18.50 2.31
C GLY A 92 5.21 18.34 3.72
N GLY A 93 4.82 17.23 4.35
CA GLY A 93 5.23 16.94 5.71
C GLY A 93 5.07 15.48 6.08
N LEU A 94 5.84 15.07 7.09
CA LEU A 94 5.82 13.73 7.66
C LEU A 94 5.28 13.78 9.09
N ALA A 95 4.29 12.94 9.37
CA ALA A 95 3.69 12.81 10.70
C ALA A 95 3.64 11.34 11.17
N LEU A 96 3.33 11.14 12.45
CA LEU A 96 3.13 9.80 13.02
C LEU A 96 1.64 9.46 13.05
N SER A 97 1.29 8.24 12.64
CA SER A 97 -0.08 7.73 12.68
C SER A 97 -0.11 6.22 12.95
N PRO A 98 -1.12 5.70 13.67
CA PRO A 98 -1.31 4.25 13.79
C PRO A 98 -1.63 3.56 12.45
N HIS A 99 -2.30 4.28 11.53
CA HIS A 99 -2.63 3.83 10.18
C HIS A 99 -2.00 4.76 9.15
N LEU A 100 -1.34 4.17 8.17
CA LEU A 100 -0.48 4.86 7.21
C LEU A 100 -1.31 5.31 6.01
N PHE A 101 -1.11 6.55 5.60
CA PHE A 101 -1.70 7.11 4.40
C PHE A 101 -0.90 8.32 3.90
N THR A 102 -1.02 8.57 2.61
CA THR A 102 -0.71 9.84 1.96
C THR A 102 -2.00 10.63 1.77
N PHE A 103 -1.96 11.89 2.18
CA PHE A 103 -3.02 12.85 1.99
C PHE A 103 -2.58 13.91 0.99
N MET A 104 -3.24 13.93 -0.16
CA MET A 104 -3.07 14.96 -1.18
C MET A 104 -4.28 15.90 -1.11
N GLY A 105 -4.05 17.22 -1.03
CA GLY A 105 -5.11 18.21 -1.24
C GLY A 105 -5.63 18.90 0.01
N LEU A 106 -4.77 19.33 0.93
CA LEU A 106 -5.10 20.35 1.94
C LEU A 106 -5.27 21.74 1.29
N GLY A 107 -6.23 21.88 0.38
CA GLY A 107 -6.55 23.16 -0.29
C GLY A 107 -5.50 23.69 -1.26
N ALA A 108 -4.33 23.06 -1.38
CA ALA A 108 -3.28 23.41 -2.34
C ALA A 108 -2.75 22.15 -3.04
N PRO A 109 -2.51 22.18 -4.37
CA PRO A 109 -1.84 21.09 -5.11
C PRO A 109 -0.39 20.84 -4.67
N GLN A 110 0.11 21.60 -3.70
CA GLN A 110 1.51 21.71 -3.31
C GLN A 110 1.71 21.39 -1.82
N ASP A 111 0.71 20.82 -1.16
CA ASP A 111 0.79 20.33 0.23
C ASP A 111 0.39 18.86 0.24
N VAL A 112 1.40 17.98 0.19
CA VAL A 112 1.25 16.53 0.26
C VAL A 112 1.84 16.03 1.57
N ARG A 113 0.99 15.43 2.41
CA ARG A 113 1.41 14.95 3.73
C ARG A 113 1.32 13.45 3.79
N LEU A 114 2.30 12.84 4.43
CA LEU A 114 2.33 11.40 4.62
C LEU A 114 2.59 11.04 6.08
N THR A 115 2.15 9.85 6.45
CA THR A 115 2.30 9.37 7.82
C THR A 115 3.12 8.10 7.87
N ILE A 116 3.98 7.98 8.88
CA ILE A 116 4.70 6.75 9.21
C ILE A 116 4.31 6.26 10.60
N ARG A 117 4.73 5.03 10.92
CA ARG A 117 4.65 4.46 12.26
C ARG A 117 5.98 3.83 12.59
N SER A 118 6.44 3.98 13.83
CA SER A 118 7.58 3.19 14.32
C SER A 118 7.19 1.72 14.47
N SER A 119 8.16 0.84 14.32
CA SER A 119 8.00 -0.59 14.55
C SER A 119 9.31 -1.19 15.03
N ASP A 120 9.20 -2.24 15.85
CA ASP A 120 10.35 -3.07 16.20
C ASP A 120 10.84 -3.89 15.00
N PHE A 121 9.97 -4.13 14.00
CA PHE A 121 10.36 -4.67 12.70
C PHE A 121 10.58 -3.53 11.70
N LEU A 122 11.85 -3.13 11.54
CA LEU A 122 12.26 -1.94 10.79
C LEU A 122 11.68 -1.87 9.36
N PRO A 123 11.64 -2.98 8.58
CA PRO A 123 11.07 -2.95 7.23
C PRO A 123 9.62 -2.46 7.18
N THR A 124 8.80 -2.70 8.21
CA THR A 124 7.42 -2.19 8.25
C THR A 124 7.39 -0.68 8.13
N SER A 125 8.24 0.01 8.90
CA SER A 125 8.28 1.47 8.93
C SER A 125 8.89 2.03 7.64
N MET A 126 9.99 1.45 7.18
CA MET A 126 10.74 1.97 6.03
C MET A 126 10.01 1.72 4.70
N MET A 127 9.44 0.53 4.51
CA MET A 127 8.65 0.23 3.32
C MET A 127 7.36 1.03 3.29
N ALA A 128 6.76 1.32 4.45
CA ALA A 128 5.64 2.23 4.54
C ALA A 128 6.00 3.65 4.10
N ALA A 129 7.12 4.19 4.59
CA ALA A 129 7.59 5.51 4.18
C ALA A 129 7.78 5.59 2.66
N LEU A 130 8.38 4.57 2.06
CA LEU A 130 8.57 4.48 0.61
C LEU A 130 7.24 4.30 -0.15
N HIS A 131 6.29 3.50 0.39
CA HIS A 131 4.98 3.30 -0.22
C HIS A 131 4.17 4.60 -0.24
N GLU A 132 4.04 5.25 0.91
CA GLU A 132 3.31 6.52 1.03
C GLU A 132 4.03 7.63 0.27
N GLY A 133 5.36 7.66 0.33
CA GLY A 133 6.19 8.56 -0.47
C GLY A 133 5.97 8.38 -1.97
N GLY A 134 5.76 7.15 -2.44
CA GLY A 134 5.43 6.86 -3.85
C GLY A 134 4.10 7.44 -4.30
N HIS A 135 3.07 7.49 -3.43
CA HIS A 135 1.82 8.20 -3.73
C HIS A 135 1.99 9.72 -3.74
N ALA A 136 3.05 10.22 -3.09
CA ALA A 136 3.27 11.65 -2.90
C ALA A 136 4.11 12.32 -4.00
N LEU A 137 4.73 11.53 -4.88
CA LEU A 137 5.45 11.98 -6.07
C LEU A 137 4.50 12.19 -7.25
#